data_AF-A0A963DWG6-F1
#
_entry.id   AF-A0A963DWG6-F1
#
_cell.length_a   1.000
_cell.length_b   1.000
_cell.length_c   1.000
_cell.angle_alpha   90.00
_cell.angle_beta   90.00
_cell.angle_gamma   90.00
#
_symmetry.space_group_name_H-M   'P 1'
#
loop_
_entity.id
_entity.type
_entity.pdbx_description
1 polymer ?
#
loop_
_entity_poly.entity_id
_entity_poly.type
_entity_poly.pdbx_seq_one_letter_code
_entity_poly.pdbx_strand_id
1 'polypeptide(L)'
;MMSQLDQPLDADELMILAGRVEQLPASDAEWVNRLLQELLRARMHEAELMAGQSERSLQAGQGDIEFGEQMAQVALDTAEWLKTLWDVGYMGAGNFRSQPRSAFPAIDLDDVRKSSLFARIRQGKHALPFPPPTRQGLPWHELLEGGVQTHIVSAEIVRDETDLALGAIIEGCSEWQIVEESADNQECVVQHQGKGPRFRLRQLDGGSAQLSRELPCLTRQIHLQGRGGFNSYTLEWPQDDGGMQFVALRAATWERAQLEAEHWLATSHPELYGQVRFEGTES
;
A
#
# COMPACT_ATOMS: atom_id res chain seq x y z
N MET A 1 -21.75 52.06 16.29
CA MET A 1 -21.74 51.84 17.75
C MET A 1 -23.09 51.23 18.08
N MET A 2 -23.15 49.93 18.37
CA MET A 2 -24.40 49.30 18.80
C MET A 2 -24.74 49.86 20.19
N SER A 3 -26.00 50.21 20.41
CA SER A 3 -26.48 50.69 21.71
C SER A 3 -26.30 49.58 22.75
N GLN A 4 -26.06 49.90 24.02
CA GLN A 4 -26.08 48.91 25.11
C GLN A 4 -27.41 48.13 25.19
N LEU A 5 -28.48 48.62 24.54
CA LEU A 5 -29.78 47.95 24.42
C LEU A 5 -29.84 46.88 23.33
N ASP A 6 -28.84 46.80 22.43
CA ASP A 6 -28.80 45.82 21.34
C ASP A 6 -27.95 44.59 21.68
N GLN A 7 -27.35 44.54 22.87
CA GLN A 7 -26.54 43.40 23.29
C GLN A 7 -27.44 42.30 23.85
N PRO A 8 -27.29 41.04 23.39
CA PRO A 8 -28.07 39.93 23.91
C PRO A 8 -27.79 39.75 25.41
N LEU A 9 -28.85 39.63 26.20
CA LEU A 9 -28.75 39.35 27.63
C LEU A 9 -28.02 38.02 27.86
N ASP A 10 -27.05 38.03 28.77
CA ASP A 10 -26.31 36.82 29.17
C ASP A 10 -27.04 36.03 30.28
N ALA A 11 -26.49 34.88 30.67
CA ALA A 11 -27.12 33.99 31.64
C ALA A 11 -27.27 34.61 33.03
N ASP A 12 -26.32 35.45 33.45
CA ASP A 12 -26.31 36.10 34.75
C ASP A 12 -27.36 37.22 34.79
N GLU A 13 -27.49 37.99 33.70
CA GLU A 13 -28.52 39.01 33.54
C GLU A 13 -29.94 38.41 33.52
N LEU A 14 -30.12 37.26 32.87
CA LEU A 14 -31.39 36.52 32.87
C LEU A 14 -31.75 35.97 34.25
N MET A 15 -30.77 35.49 35.02
CA MET A 15 -30.98 35.09 36.42
C MET A 15 -31.37 36.28 37.31
N ILE A 16 -30.74 37.44 37.12
CA ILE A 16 -31.09 38.66 37.84
C ILE A 16 -32.53 39.09 37.51
N LEU A 17 -32.95 38.95 36.25
CA LEU A 17 -34.33 39.23 35.85
C LEU A 17 -35.32 38.26 36.52
N ALA A 18 -35.02 36.97 36.59
CA ALA A 18 -35.86 35.99 37.29
C ALA A 18 -36.09 36.39 38.76
N GLY A 19 -35.02 36.76 39.48
CA GLY A 19 -35.14 37.21 40.87
C GLY A 19 -35.90 38.54 41.05
N ARG A 20 -35.90 39.41 40.02
CA ARG A 20 -36.70 40.65 40.03
C ARG A 20 -38.18 40.40 39.77
N VAL A 21 -38.53 39.39 38.98
CA VAL A 21 -39.92 39.00 38.71
C VAL A 21 -40.62 38.53 39.98
N GLU A 22 -39.90 37.84 40.87
CA GLU A 22 -40.43 37.39 42.17
C GLU A 22 -40.79 38.53 43.13
N GLN A 23 -40.25 39.74 42.90
CA GLN A 23 -40.52 40.93 43.71
C GLN A 23 -41.69 41.78 43.17
N LEU A 24 -42.28 41.40 42.04
CA LEU A 24 -43.39 42.12 41.43
C LEU A 24 -44.72 41.85 42.17
N PRO A 25 -45.68 42.78 42.12
CA PRO A 25 -47.05 42.53 42.57
C PRO A 25 -47.66 41.33 41.85
N ALA A 26 -48.53 40.58 42.53
CA ALA A 26 -49.10 39.34 42.01
C ALA A 26 -49.83 39.49 40.66
N SER A 27 -50.41 40.67 40.39
CA SER A 27 -51.07 41.00 39.11
C SER A 27 -50.10 41.05 37.93
N ASP A 28 -48.84 41.41 38.17
CA ASP A 28 -47.82 41.58 37.14
C ASP A 28 -46.87 40.39 37.07
N ALA A 29 -46.54 39.78 38.20
CA ALA A 29 -45.63 38.66 38.29
C ALA A 29 -46.06 37.48 37.39
N GLU A 30 -47.37 37.21 37.28
CA GLU A 30 -47.86 36.05 36.51
C GLU A 30 -47.57 36.14 35.01
N TRP A 31 -47.89 37.27 34.38
CA TRP A 31 -47.70 37.42 32.93
C TRP A 31 -46.22 37.66 32.59
N VAL A 32 -45.47 38.38 33.43
CA VAL A 32 -44.03 38.61 33.23
C VAL A 32 -43.26 37.30 33.37
N ASN A 33 -43.62 36.43 34.32
CA ASN A 33 -42.97 35.12 34.48
C ASN A 33 -43.22 34.21 33.26
N ARG A 34 -44.43 34.23 32.69
CA ARG A 34 -44.73 33.49 31.44
C ARG A 34 -43.86 33.95 30.27
N LEU A 35 -43.67 35.27 30.11
CA LEU A 35 -42.78 35.80 29.08
C LEU A 35 -41.32 35.42 29.31
N LEU A 36 -40.85 35.44 30.56
CA LEU A 36 -39.50 35.02 30.91
C LEU A 36 -39.27 33.53 30.58
N GLN A 37 -40.25 32.67 30.86
CA GLN A 37 -40.17 31.24 30.51
C GLN A 37 -40.12 31.01 29.00
N GLU A 38 -40.91 31.73 28.21
CA GLU A 38 -40.85 31.64 26.75
C GLU A 38 -39.52 32.16 26.20
N LEU A 39 -38.98 33.24 26.79
CA LEU A 39 -37.64 33.75 26.44
C LEU A 39 -36.55 32.71 26.73
N LEU A 40 -36.58 32.07 27.90
CA LEU A 40 -35.62 31.02 28.26
C LEU A 40 -35.74 29.81 27.32
N ARG A 41 -36.96 29.42 26.96
CA ARG A 41 -37.19 28.35 25.97
C ARG A 41 -36.63 28.73 24.60
N ALA A 42 -36.86 29.96 24.14
CA ALA A 42 -36.32 30.45 22.87
C ALA A 42 -34.78 30.48 22.87
N ARG A 43 -34.16 30.88 23.99
CA ARG A 43 -32.70 30.87 24.16
C ARG A 43 -32.11 29.46 24.16
N MET A 44 -32.76 28.52 24.83
CA MET A 44 -32.35 27.11 24.80
C MET A 44 -32.43 26.56 23.38
N HIS A 45 -33.50 26.86 22.64
CA HIS A 45 -33.63 26.43 21.25
C HIS A 45 -32.60 27.08 20.31
N GLU A 46 -32.28 28.36 20.51
CA GLU A 46 -31.21 29.05 19.79
C GLU A 46 -29.84 28.41 20.07
N ALA A 47 -29.55 28.09 21.33
CA ALA A 47 -28.32 27.40 21.73
C ALA A 47 -28.22 26.00 21.10
N GLU A 48 -29.32 25.24 21.06
CA GLU A 48 -29.41 23.95 20.38
C GLU A 48 -29.15 24.08 18.86
N LEU A 49 -29.72 25.10 18.21
CA LEU A 49 -29.48 25.36 16.79
C LEU A 49 -28.02 25.74 16.50
N MET A 50 -27.41 26.57 17.33
CA MET A 50 -26.00 26.98 17.21
C MET A 50 -25.03 25.81 17.49
N ALA A 51 -25.36 24.95 18.45
CA ALA A 51 -24.62 23.72 18.71
C ALA A 51 -24.70 22.77 17.51
N GLY A 52 -25.89 22.54 16.96
CA GLY A 52 -26.07 21.70 15.77
C GLY A 52 -25.40 22.25 14.50
N GLN A 53 -25.29 23.57 14.34
CA GLN A 53 -24.53 24.20 13.25
C GLN A 53 -23.01 24.01 13.42
N SER A 54 -22.52 24.09 14.66
CA SER A 54 -21.11 23.88 14.97
C SER A 54 -20.69 22.43 14.73
N GLU A 55 -21.52 21.46 15.14
CA GLU A 55 -21.29 20.03 14.88
C GLU A 55 -21.29 19.70 13.38
N ARG A 56 -22.25 20.25 12.61
CA ARG A 56 -22.28 20.10 11.15
C ARG A 56 -21.07 20.72 10.46
N SER A 57 -20.58 21.86 10.95
CA SER A 57 -19.39 22.53 10.41
C SER A 57 -18.12 21.73 10.70
N LEU A 58 -18.01 21.13 11.89
CA LEU A 58 -16.92 20.24 12.25
C LEU A 58 -16.92 18.96 11.39
N GLN A 59 -18.09 18.34 11.19
CA GLN A 59 -18.23 17.16 10.32
C GLN A 59 -17.92 17.49 8.85
N ALA A 60 -18.39 18.63 8.33
CA ALA A 60 -18.07 19.08 6.98
C ALA A 60 -16.58 19.36 6.80
N GLY A 61 -15.92 20.00 7.77
CA GLY A 61 -14.49 20.24 7.75
C GLY A 61 -13.65 18.96 7.86
N GLN A 62 -14.08 17.99 8.66
CA GLN A 62 -13.45 16.67 8.73
C GLN A 62 -13.56 15.91 7.40
N GLY A 63 -14.74 15.90 6.77
CA GLY A 63 -14.94 15.26 5.47
C GLY A 63 -14.12 15.89 4.34
N ASP A 64 -13.92 17.20 4.36
CA ASP A 64 -13.10 17.91 3.36
C ASP A 64 -11.59 17.60 3.54
N ILE A 65 -11.12 17.50 4.79
CA ILE A 65 -9.75 17.08 5.11
C ILE A 65 -9.54 15.62 4.67
N GLU A 66 -10.43 14.70 5.05
CA GLU A 66 -10.35 13.29 4.67
C GLU A 66 -10.37 13.12 3.14
N PHE A 67 -11.22 13.86 2.44
CA PHE A 67 -11.25 13.86 0.98
C PHE A 67 -9.94 14.39 0.38
N GLY A 68 -9.40 15.48 0.93
CA GLY A 68 -8.12 16.05 0.52
C GLY A 68 -6.96 15.07 0.70
N GLU A 69 -6.90 14.38 1.83
CA GLU A 69 -5.90 13.34 2.12
C GLU A 69 -6.02 12.15 1.17
N GLN A 70 -7.24 11.67 0.91
CA GLN A 70 -7.48 10.60 -0.05
C GLN A 70 -7.06 10.99 -1.47
N MET A 71 -7.37 12.21 -1.89
CA MET A 71 -6.98 12.73 -3.21
C MET A 71 -5.45 12.86 -3.33
N ALA A 72 -4.79 13.36 -2.28
CA ALA A 72 -3.34 13.44 -2.22
C ALA A 72 -2.70 12.04 -2.33
N GLN A 73 -3.23 11.04 -1.62
CA GLN A 73 -2.74 9.67 -1.71
C GLN A 73 -2.92 9.09 -3.12
N VAL A 74 -4.08 9.30 -3.75
CA VAL A 74 -4.32 8.86 -5.15
C VAL A 74 -3.33 9.52 -6.11
N ALA A 75 -3.01 10.80 -5.92
CA ALA A 75 -2.02 11.49 -6.74
C ALA A 75 -0.61 10.90 -6.57
N LEU A 76 -0.21 10.58 -5.34
CA LEU A 76 1.07 9.93 -5.03
C LEU A 76 1.15 8.52 -5.64
N ASP A 77 0.10 7.70 -5.45
CA ASP A 77 0.02 6.36 -6.01
C ASP A 77 0.10 6.38 -7.55
N THR A 78 -0.58 7.36 -8.16
CA THR A 78 -0.54 7.56 -9.62
C THR A 78 0.85 7.98 -10.07
N ALA A 79 1.54 8.86 -9.33
CA ALA A 79 2.90 9.25 -9.65
C ALA A 79 3.90 8.07 -9.55
N GLU A 80 3.80 7.23 -8.51
CA GLU A 80 4.61 6.02 -8.37
C GLU A 80 4.34 5.03 -9.53
N TRP A 81 3.07 4.86 -9.90
CA TRP A 81 2.67 4.02 -11.01
C TRP A 81 3.26 4.51 -12.33
N LEU A 82 3.08 5.78 -12.68
CA LEU A 82 3.61 6.39 -13.92
C LEU A 82 5.14 6.34 -13.97
N LYS A 83 5.81 6.55 -12.84
CA LYS A 83 7.27 6.41 -12.73
C LYS A 83 7.71 4.98 -13.00
N THR A 84 7.06 4.00 -12.39
CA THR A 84 7.37 2.58 -12.59
C THR A 84 7.13 2.15 -14.03
N LEU A 85 6.04 2.62 -14.64
CA LEU A 85 5.75 2.39 -16.06
C LEU A 85 6.85 2.94 -16.97
N TRP A 86 7.35 4.14 -16.67
CA TRP A 86 8.45 4.73 -17.42
C TRP A 86 9.75 3.91 -17.29
N ASP A 87 10.06 3.46 -16.08
CA ASP A 87 11.34 2.79 -15.78
C ASP A 87 11.38 1.31 -16.18
N VAL A 88 10.26 0.58 -16.08
CA VAL A 88 10.23 -0.89 -16.23
C VAL A 88 9.23 -1.34 -17.30
N GLY A 89 8.29 -0.49 -17.73
CA GLY A 89 7.45 -0.74 -18.89
C GLY A 89 6.40 -1.85 -18.71
N TYR A 90 5.82 -2.04 -17.51
CA TYR A 90 4.74 -3.01 -17.32
C TYR A 90 3.56 -2.48 -16.52
N MET A 91 2.34 -2.76 -17.00
CA MET A 91 1.08 -2.46 -16.30
C MET A 91 0.49 -3.66 -15.57
N GLY A 92 0.85 -4.89 -16.00
CA GLY A 92 0.34 -6.14 -15.44
C GLY A 92 -1.00 -6.62 -16.01
N ALA A 93 -1.48 -6.01 -17.10
CA ALA A 93 -2.47 -6.56 -18.03
C ALA A 93 -2.20 -6.02 -19.43
N GLY A 94 -1.73 -6.86 -20.36
CA GLY A 94 -1.26 -6.38 -21.66
C GLY A 94 0.22 -6.00 -21.66
N ASN A 95 0.95 -6.38 -22.73
CA ASN A 95 2.27 -5.83 -22.98
C ASN A 95 2.12 -4.32 -23.18
N PHE A 96 2.77 -3.54 -22.32
CA PHE A 96 2.95 -2.11 -22.53
C PHE A 96 3.68 -1.93 -23.86
N ARG A 97 3.17 -1.07 -24.74
CA ARG A 97 3.64 -0.98 -26.13
C ARG A 97 4.96 -0.22 -26.28
N SER A 98 5.43 0.44 -25.22
CA SER A 98 6.61 1.29 -25.24
C SER A 98 7.76 0.63 -24.51
N GLN A 99 8.96 0.73 -25.09
CA GLN A 99 10.18 0.35 -24.38
C GLN A 99 10.39 1.27 -23.16
N PRO A 100 10.98 0.77 -22.07
CA PRO A 100 11.34 1.61 -20.93
C PRO A 100 12.15 2.83 -21.36
N ARG A 101 11.85 3.98 -20.76
CA ARG A 101 12.52 5.26 -21.01
C ARG A 101 12.56 5.75 -22.47
N SER A 102 11.65 5.27 -23.31
CA SER A 102 11.60 5.66 -24.73
C SER A 102 10.52 6.70 -25.02
N ALA A 103 9.25 6.36 -24.75
CA ALA A 103 8.11 7.20 -24.99
C ALA A 103 6.99 6.88 -23.98
N PHE A 104 6.33 7.92 -23.49
CA PHE A 104 5.16 7.74 -22.64
C PHE A 104 3.96 7.36 -23.52
N PRO A 105 3.35 6.17 -23.33
CA PRO A 105 2.24 5.78 -24.18
C PRO A 105 0.96 6.53 -23.83
N ALA A 106 0.01 6.48 -24.77
CA ALA A 106 -1.38 6.76 -24.47
C ALA A 106 -1.88 5.71 -23.47
N ILE A 107 -2.37 6.18 -22.32
CA ILE A 107 -2.98 5.37 -21.27
C ILE A 107 -4.50 5.60 -21.34
N ASP A 108 -5.27 4.53 -21.50
CA ASP A 108 -6.74 4.61 -21.44
C ASP A 108 -7.30 4.16 -20.08
N LEU A 109 -8.62 4.26 -19.92
CA LEU A 109 -9.30 3.87 -18.67
C LEU A 109 -9.24 2.36 -18.41
N ASP A 110 -9.18 1.56 -19.46
CA ASP A 110 -9.12 0.10 -19.35
C ASP A 110 -7.73 -0.34 -18.88
N ASP A 111 -6.68 0.34 -19.32
CA ASP A 111 -5.30 0.15 -18.86
C ASP A 111 -5.18 0.41 -17.34
N VAL A 112 -5.78 1.49 -16.84
CA VAL A 112 -5.82 1.79 -15.40
C VAL A 112 -6.59 0.72 -14.64
N ARG A 113 -7.77 0.32 -15.12
CA ARG A 113 -8.64 -0.66 -14.46
C ARG A 113 -8.04 -2.06 -14.39
N LYS A 114 -7.30 -2.45 -15.42
CA LYS A 114 -6.68 -3.79 -15.50
C LYS A 114 -5.25 -3.80 -14.95
N SER A 115 -4.69 -2.65 -14.57
CA SER A 115 -3.32 -2.59 -14.06
C SER A 115 -3.21 -3.23 -12.68
N SER A 116 -2.66 -4.44 -12.64
CA SER A 116 -2.34 -5.11 -11.39
C SER A 116 -1.22 -4.39 -10.62
N LEU A 117 -0.33 -3.67 -11.31
CA LEU A 117 0.64 -2.77 -10.69
C LEU A 117 -0.03 -1.60 -9.96
N PHE A 118 -1.00 -0.93 -10.59
CA PHE A 118 -1.70 0.18 -9.93
C PHE A 118 -2.53 -0.32 -8.75
N ALA A 119 -3.23 -1.44 -8.89
CA ALA A 119 -3.98 -2.07 -7.80
C ALA A 119 -3.08 -2.41 -6.60
N ARG A 120 -1.84 -2.84 -6.85
CA ARG A 120 -0.82 -3.11 -5.82
C ARG A 120 -0.38 -1.84 -5.09
N ILE A 121 -0.06 -0.77 -5.81
CA ILE A 121 0.35 0.51 -5.21
C ILE A 121 -0.79 1.07 -4.35
N ARG A 122 -2.04 0.97 -4.82
CA ARG A 122 -3.25 1.35 -4.04
C ARG A 122 -3.42 0.55 -2.74
N GLN A 123 -2.79 -0.62 -2.60
CA GLN A 123 -2.75 -1.41 -1.36
C GLN A 123 -1.57 -1.01 -0.45
N GLY A 124 -0.79 0.02 -0.81
CA GLY A 124 0.40 0.45 -0.08
C GLY A 124 1.63 -0.42 -0.32
N LYS A 125 1.60 -1.30 -1.33
CA LYS A 125 2.72 -2.19 -1.68
C LYS A 125 3.60 -1.54 -2.75
N HIS A 126 4.91 -1.63 -2.57
CA HIS A 126 5.87 -1.11 -3.54
C HIS A 126 5.79 -1.82 -4.89
N ALA A 127 6.01 -1.08 -5.97
CA ALA A 127 6.23 -1.65 -7.30
C ALA A 127 7.31 -2.74 -7.25
N LEU A 128 7.10 -3.83 -8.01
CA LEU A 128 8.12 -4.86 -8.15
C LEU A 128 9.24 -4.34 -9.07
N PRO A 129 10.49 -4.72 -8.82
CA PRO A 129 11.65 -4.23 -9.58
C PRO A 129 11.77 -4.85 -10.99
N PHE A 130 10.96 -5.84 -11.34
CA PHE A 130 10.99 -6.51 -12.64
C PHE A 130 9.58 -6.80 -13.15
N PRO A 131 9.40 -6.83 -14.50
CA PRO A 131 8.10 -7.04 -15.10
C PRO A 131 7.57 -8.47 -14.88
N PRO A 132 6.25 -8.68 -14.89
CA PRO A 132 5.64 -9.99 -14.89
C PRO A 132 6.02 -10.75 -16.17
N PRO A 133 6.11 -12.10 -16.12
CA PRO A 133 6.53 -12.92 -17.23
C PRO A 133 5.59 -12.86 -18.43
N THR A 134 4.29 -12.78 -18.21
CA THR A 134 3.31 -12.82 -19.30
C THR A 134 2.21 -11.78 -19.16
N ARG A 135 1.62 -11.46 -20.31
CA ARG A 135 0.43 -10.63 -20.49
C ARG A 135 -0.81 -11.12 -19.73
N GLN A 136 -0.90 -12.43 -19.48
CA GLN A 136 -2.02 -13.08 -18.78
C GLN A 136 -1.64 -13.53 -17.36
N GLY A 137 -0.41 -13.22 -16.91
CA GLY A 137 0.17 -13.73 -15.68
C GLY A 137 -0.84 -13.74 -14.55
N LEU A 138 -1.39 -14.93 -14.28
CA LEU A 138 -2.17 -15.25 -13.08
C LEU A 138 -1.53 -14.49 -11.94
N PRO A 139 -2.29 -13.67 -11.20
CA PRO A 139 -1.81 -12.38 -10.75
C PRO A 139 -0.37 -12.50 -10.31
N TRP A 140 0.59 -12.02 -11.11
CA TRP A 140 2.02 -12.28 -10.88
C TRP A 140 2.43 -11.95 -9.45
N HIS A 141 1.75 -10.96 -8.88
CA HIS A 141 1.79 -10.60 -7.46
C HIS A 141 1.37 -11.74 -6.51
N GLU A 142 0.31 -12.49 -6.78
CA GLU A 142 -0.08 -13.70 -6.04
C GLU A 142 0.95 -14.83 -6.17
N LEU A 143 1.56 -15.04 -7.34
CA LEU A 143 2.67 -15.99 -7.49
C LEU A 143 3.89 -15.60 -6.64
N LEU A 144 4.14 -14.30 -6.49
CA LEU A 144 5.27 -13.76 -5.73
C LEU A 144 5.00 -13.60 -4.24
N GLU A 145 3.76 -13.31 -3.83
CA GLU A 145 3.42 -12.95 -2.44
C GLU A 145 2.48 -13.95 -1.76
N GLY A 146 1.81 -14.78 -2.55
CA GLY A 146 0.99 -15.86 -2.03
C GLY A 146 1.83 -16.84 -1.22
N GLY A 147 1.14 -17.62 -0.38
CA GLY A 147 1.75 -18.79 0.24
C GLY A 147 2.22 -19.81 -0.80
N VAL A 148 2.72 -20.96 -0.35
CA VAL A 148 3.07 -22.08 -1.26
C VAL A 148 1.81 -22.58 -1.96
N GLN A 149 1.41 -21.90 -3.01
CA GLN A 149 0.29 -22.22 -3.87
C GLN A 149 0.83 -22.76 -5.19
N THR A 150 0.19 -23.81 -5.65
CA THR A 150 0.51 -24.45 -6.92
C THR A 150 -0.46 -23.95 -7.97
N HIS A 151 0.06 -23.46 -9.08
CA HIS A 151 -0.70 -22.98 -10.22
C HIS A 151 -0.55 -23.94 -11.39
N ILE A 152 -1.64 -24.20 -12.11
CA ILE A 152 -1.60 -24.93 -13.36
C ILE A 152 -1.35 -23.93 -14.48
N VAL A 153 -0.32 -24.19 -15.28
CA VAL A 153 0.10 -23.33 -16.39
C VAL A 153 0.32 -24.16 -17.64
N SER A 154 0.17 -23.56 -18.82
CA SER A 154 0.73 -24.12 -20.05
C SER A 154 2.25 -23.95 -20.03
N ALA A 155 2.99 -25.04 -20.25
CA ALA A 155 4.45 -24.97 -20.24
C ALA A 155 5.10 -25.98 -21.19
N GLU A 156 6.19 -25.55 -21.83
CA GLU A 156 7.05 -26.37 -22.68
C GLU A 156 8.51 -26.17 -22.26
N ILE A 157 9.27 -27.27 -22.10
CA ILE A 157 10.72 -27.21 -21.89
C ILE A 157 11.41 -27.18 -23.24
N VAL A 158 12.23 -26.16 -23.48
CA VAL A 158 13.06 -26.05 -24.67
C VAL A 158 14.37 -26.76 -24.40
N ARG A 159 14.66 -27.79 -25.20
CA ARG A 159 15.87 -28.59 -25.12
C ARG A 159 16.77 -28.41 -26.34
N ASP A 160 18.07 -28.65 -26.16
CA ASP A 160 19.03 -28.66 -27.26
C ASP A 160 19.14 -30.04 -27.95
N GLU A 161 20.07 -30.15 -28.91
CA GLU A 161 20.33 -31.40 -29.65
C GLU A 161 20.89 -32.53 -28.77
N THR A 162 21.39 -32.21 -27.58
CA THR A 162 21.91 -33.14 -26.57
C THR A 162 20.92 -33.45 -25.45
N ASP A 163 19.66 -33.04 -25.62
CA ASP A 163 18.55 -33.16 -24.65
C ASP A 163 18.71 -32.32 -23.38
N LEU A 164 19.64 -31.35 -23.37
CA LEU A 164 19.83 -30.44 -22.25
C LEU A 164 18.74 -29.36 -22.24
N ALA A 165 18.13 -29.16 -21.08
CA ALA A 165 17.18 -28.10 -20.85
C ALA A 165 17.82 -26.70 -20.94
N LEU A 166 17.48 -25.93 -21.97
CA LEU A 166 18.00 -24.56 -22.20
C LEU A 166 17.10 -23.47 -21.59
N GLY A 167 15.80 -23.72 -21.52
CA GLY A 167 14.82 -22.74 -21.09
C GLY A 167 13.41 -23.32 -21.05
N ALA A 168 12.45 -22.50 -20.65
CA ALA A 168 11.04 -22.87 -20.65
C ALA A 168 10.19 -21.79 -21.33
N ILE A 169 9.13 -22.22 -22.01
CA ILE A 169 8.05 -21.36 -22.46
C ILE A 169 6.88 -21.59 -21.52
N ILE A 170 6.54 -20.60 -20.67
CA ILE A 170 5.43 -20.71 -19.72
C ILE A 170 4.40 -19.64 -20.04
N GLU A 171 3.15 -20.05 -20.25
CA GLU A 171 2.05 -19.16 -20.64
C GLU A 171 2.40 -18.25 -21.84
N GLY A 172 3.20 -18.80 -22.78
CA GLY A 172 3.68 -18.09 -23.97
C GLY A 172 4.84 -17.12 -23.75
N CYS A 173 5.44 -17.06 -22.56
CA CYS A 173 6.69 -16.32 -22.32
C CYS A 173 7.89 -17.25 -22.40
N SER A 174 8.85 -16.90 -23.25
CA SER A 174 10.11 -17.65 -23.47
C SER A 174 11.29 -17.13 -22.65
N GLU A 175 11.07 -16.20 -21.73
CA GLU A 175 12.13 -15.57 -20.93
C GLU A 175 12.44 -16.33 -19.63
N TRP A 176 11.89 -17.54 -19.47
CA TRP A 176 12.18 -18.41 -18.33
C TRP A 176 13.45 -19.21 -18.55
N GLN A 177 14.38 -19.04 -17.63
CA GLN A 177 15.66 -19.76 -17.60
C GLN A 177 15.54 -20.97 -16.69
N ILE A 178 16.17 -22.08 -17.08
CA ILE A 178 16.27 -23.28 -16.23
C ILE A 178 17.52 -23.14 -15.37
N VAL A 179 17.31 -23.19 -14.05
CA VAL A 179 18.34 -23.03 -13.02
C VAL A 179 18.83 -24.40 -12.57
N GLU A 180 17.91 -25.35 -12.39
CA GLU A 180 18.20 -26.72 -11.97
C GLU A 180 17.23 -27.67 -12.69
N GLU A 181 17.70 -28.87 -13.02
CA GLU A 181 16.88 -29.93 -13.64
C GLU A 181 17.00 -31.21 -12.82
N SER A 182 15.86 -31.87 -12.57
CA SER A 182 15.82 -33.17 -11.89
C SER A 182 16.37 -34.28 -12.79
N ALA A 183 16.96 -35.31 -12.18
CA ALA A 183 17.56 -36.42 -12.92
C ALA A 183 16.56 -37.25 -13.76
N ASP A 184 15.26 -37.11 -13.52
CA ASP A 184 14.18 -37.76 -14.26
C ASP A 184 13.54 -36.86 -15.35
N ASN A 185 14.06 -35.64 -15.55
CA ASN A 185 13.58 -34.65 -16.52
C ASN A 185 12.09 -34.28 -16.36
N GLN A 186 11.46 -34.60 -15.22
CA GLN A 186 10.05 -34.27 -14.95
C GLN A 186 9.87 -32.95 -14.20
N GLU A 187 10.93 -32.47 -13.54
CA GLU A 187 10.91 -31.29 -12.69
C GLU A 187 12.10 -30.37 -13.00
N CYS A 188 11.83 -29.08 -13.13
CA CYS A 188 12.85 -28.07 -13.34
C CYS A 188 12.62 -26.90 -12.38
N VAL A 189 13.70 -26.31 -11.89
CA VAL A 189 13.66 -25.00 -11.24
C VAL A 189 13.84 -23.94 -12.31
N VAL A 190 12.89 -23.02 -12.39
CA VAL A 190 12.88 -21.94 -13.38
C VAL A 190 12.93 -20.58 -12.70
N GLN A 191 13.55 -19.61 -13.38
CA GLN A 191 13.61 -18.22 -12.96
C GLN A 191 13.40 -17.30 -14.16
N HIS A 192 12.53 -16.30 -14.00
CA HIS A 192 12.18 -15.38 -15.08
C HIS A 192 13.29 -14.35 -15.30
N GLN A 193 13.91 -14.32 -16.48
CA GLN A 193 15.05 -13.46 -16.83
C GLN A 193 16.23 -13.53 -15.84
N GLY A 194 16.37 -14.62 -15.08
CA GLY A 194 17.36 -14.72 -14.00
C GLY A 194 17.12 -13.76 -12.83
N LYS A 195 15.89 -13.26 -12.68
CA LYS A 195 15.49 -12.30 -11.63
C LYS A 195 14.32 -12.84 -10.82
N GLY A 196 14.20 -12.36 -9.59
CA GLY A 196 13.09 -12.68 -8.71
C GLY A 196 13.19 -14.08 -8.08
N PRO A 197 12.09 -14.57 -7.47
CA PRO A 197 12.10 -15.87 -6.84
C PRO A 197 12.18 -16.98 -7.88
N ARG A 198 12.65 -18.14 -7.39
CA ARG A 198 12.67 -19.37 -8.16
C ARG A 198 11.34 -20.09 -8.04
N PHE A 199 10.99 -20.82 -9.09
CA PHE A 199 9.78 -21.61 -9.14
C PHE A 199 10.10 -23.03 -9.55
N ARG A 200 9.45 -23.98 -8.91
CA ARG A 200 9.46 -25.37 -9.31
C ARG A 200 8.37 -25.61 -10.35
N LEU A 201 8.80 -26.09 -11.51
CA LEU A 201 7.96 -26.45 -12.64
C LEU A 201 7.95 -27.97 -12.78
N ARG A 202 6.80 -28.60 -12.56
CA ARG A 202 6.60 -30.04 -12.74
C ARG A 202 5.70 -30.30 -13.94
N GLN A 203 6.22 -31.00 -14.94
CA GLN A 203 5.47 -31.33 -16.15
C GLN A 203 4.28 -32.24 -15.85
N LEU A 204 3.14 -31.96 -16.47
CA LEU A 204 1.94 -32.81 -16.48
C LEU A 204 1.65 -33.26 -17.92
N ASP A 205 0.68 -34.17 -18.07
CA ASP A 205 0.25 -34.61 -19.40
C ASP A 205 -0.41 -33.47 -20.19
N GLY A 206 -0.21 -33.48 -21.52
CA GLY A 206 -0.91 -32.58 -22.45
C GLY A 206 -0.40 -31.14 -22.50
N GLY A 207 0.88 -30.89 -22.20
CA GLY A 207 1.51 -29.56 -22.32
C GLY A 207 1.14 -28.57 -21.21
N SER A 208 0.61 -29.10 -20.09
CA SER A 208 0.38 -28.35 -18.86
C SER A 208 1.47 -28.69 -17.84
N ALA A 209 1.69 -27.82 -16.87
CA ALA A 209 2.62 -28.02 -15.78
C ALA A 209 2.12 -27.38 -14.48
N GLN A 210 2.62 -27.89 -13.36
CA GLN A 210 2.45 -27.28 -12.04
C GLN A 210 3.60 -26.31 -11.79
N LEU A 211 3.28 -25.05 -11.52
CA LEU A 211 4.23 -24.02 -11.11
C LEU A 211 4.02 -23.69 -9.64
N SER A 212 5.08 -23.76 -8.84
CA SER A 212 5.02 -23.42 -7.41
C SER A 212 6.26 -22.65 -7.00
N ARG A 213 6.11 -21.63 -6.14
CA ARG A 213 7.23 -20.82 -5.66
C ARG A 213 8.10 -21.64 -4.71
N GLU A 214 9.42 -21.57 -4.88
CA GLU A 214 10.35 -22.14 -3.91
C GLU A 214 10.47 -21.25 -2.67
N LEU A 215 10.61 -21.90 -1.51
CA LEU A 215 10.87 -21.17 -0.27
C LEU A 215 12.25 -20.51 -0.33
N PRO A 216 12.43 -19.34 0.32
CA PRO A 216 13.74 -18.74 0.48
C PRO A 216 14.77 -19.74 1.02
N CYS A 217 15.89 -19.90 0.33
CA CYS A 217 16.98 -20.79 0.69
C CYS A 217 18.16 -20.06 1.34
N LEU A 218 18.18 -18.72 1.26
CA LEU A 218 19.20 -17.87 1.85
C LEU A 218 18.64 -17.16 3.08
N THR A 219 19.50 -16.96 4.08
CA THR A 219 19.19 -16.17 5.28
C THR A 219 20.13 -14.96 5.36
N ARG A 220 19.58 -13.79 5.70
CA ARG A 220 20.35 -12.57 5.96
C ARG A 220 19.91 -11.91 7.27
N GLN A 221 20.86 -11.32 7.96
CA GLN A 221 20.61 -10.69 9.26
C GLN A 221 20.28 -9.21 9.09
N ILE A 222 19.26 -8.77 9.83
CA ILE A 222 18.98 -7.37 10.07
C ILE A 222 19.26 -7.09 11.54
N HIS A 223 20.24 -6.23 11.79
CA HIS A 223 20.63 -5.82 13.14
C HIS A 223 19.72 -4.70 13.63
N LEU A 224 19.17 -4.88 14.82
CA LEU A 224 18.49 -3.82 15.57
C LEU A 224 19.49 -3.14 16.51
N GLN A 225 19.64 -1.83 16.37
CA GLN A 225 20.44 -1.00 17.27
C GLN A 225 19.57 0.09 17.91
N GLY A 226 19.44 0.04 19.24
CA GLY A 226 18.72 1.03 20.03
C GLY A 226 19.65 2.10 20.60
N ARG A 227 19.41 3.38 20.30
CA ARG A 227 20.08 4.51 20.99
C ARG A 227 19.10 5.63 21.31
N GLY A 228 19.03 6.05 22.57
CA GLY A 228 18.26 7.21 23.00
C GLY A 228 16.74 7.09 22.78
N GLY A 229 16.20 5.87 22.79
CA GLY A 229 14.77 5.61 22.54
C GLY A 229 14.39 5.47 21.06
N PHE A 230 15.36 5.55 20.14
CA PHE A 230 15.16 5.31 18.71
C PHE A 230 15.76 3.97 18.30
N ASN A 231 15.01 3.23 17.50
CA ASN A 231 15.46 2.00 16.84
C ASN A 231 16.04 2.35 15.48
N SER A 232 17.20 1.79 15.17
CA SER A 232 17.80 1.83 13.84
C SER A 232 18.06 0.40 13.36
N TYR A 233 17.81 0.16 12.08
CA TYR A 233 17.93 -1.15 11.46
C TYR A 233 19.01 -1.13 10.39
N THR A 234 19.85 -2.15 10.36
CA THR A 234 20.94 -2.30 9.37
C THR A 234 20.93 -3.71 8.80
N LEU A 235 20.88 -3.83 7.48
CA LEU A 235 21.01 -5.11 6.78
C LEU A 235 22.50 -5.48 6.65
N GLU A 236 22.87 -6.68 7.07
CA GLU A 236 24.17 -7.28 6.79
C GLU A 236 24.13 -8.02 5.46
N TRP A 237 25.05 -7.68 4.57
CA TRP A 237 25.12 -8.24 3.23
C TRP A 237 26.55 -8.65 2.84
N PRO A 238 26.78 -9.92 2.43
CA PRO A 238 28.09 -10.34 1.98
C PRO A 238 28.42 -9.77 0.60
N GLN A 239 29.65 -9.28 0.43
CA GLN A 239 30.20 -8.82 -0.84
C GLN A 239 31.00 -9.94 -1.52
N ASP A 240 31.18 -9.83 -2.84
CA ASP A 240 31.89 -10.82 -3.65
C ASP A 240 33.37 -10.99 -3.26
N ASP A 241 33.95 -9.97 -2.63
CA ASP A 241 35.33 -9.97 -2.12
C ASP A 241 35.47 -10.65 -0.74
N GLY A 242 34.37 -11.19 -0.20
CA GLY A 242 34.31 -11.79 1.14
C GLY A 242 34.12 -10.77 2.27
N GLY A 243 34.01 -9.48 1.95
CA GLY A 243 33.67 -8.43 2.90
C GLY A 243 32.20 -8.44 3.31
N MET A 244 31.88 -7.71 4.38
CA MET A 244 30.50 -7.46 4.80
C MET A 244 30.14 -5.99 4.57
N GLN A 245 29.03 -5.77 3.88
CA GLN A 245 28.40 -4.48 3.70
C GLN A 245 27.25 -4.32 4.68
N PHE A 246 27.22 -3.17 5.34
CA PHE A 246 26.16 -2.79 6.25
C PHE A 246 25.31 -1.70 5.61
N VAL A 247 24.05 -2.02 5.29
CA VAL A 247 23.12 -1.12 4.61
C VAL A 247 22.12 -0.57 5.61
N ALA A 248 22.15 0.73 5.84
CA ALA A 248 21.20 1.41 6.72
C ALA A 248 19.78 1.38 6.11
N LEU A 249 18.82 0.85 6.86
CA LEU A 249 17.43 0.73 6.43
C LEU A 249 16.62 1.91 6.97
N ARG A 250 15.79 2.53 6.14
CA ARG A 250 14.93 3.67 6.53
C ARG A 250 13.68 3.17 7.24
N ALA A 251 13.88 2.64 8.45
CA ALA A 251 12.83 1.98 9.22
C ALA A 251 12.94 2.31 10.71
N ALA A 252 11.78 2.41 11.37
CA ALA A 252 11.66 2.52 12.83
C ALA A 252 10.99 1.28 13.46
N THR A 253 10.46 0.37 12.63
CA THR A 253 9.84 -0.90 13.03
C THR A 253 10.43 -2.06 12.25
N TRP A 254 10.29 -3.28 12.78
CA TRP A 254 10.78 -4.50 12.14
C TRP A 254 10.12 -4.74 10.78
N GLU A 255 8.80 -4.59 10.69
CA GLU A 255 8.04 -4.78 9.46
C GLU A 255 8.52 -3.80 8.37
N ARG A 256 8.78 -2.54 8.73
CA ARG A 256 9.31 -1.56 7.78
C ARG A 256 10.74 -1.89 7.38
N ALA A 257 11.56 -2.41 8.29
CA ALA A 257 12.93 -2.81 8.00
C ALA A 257 12.97 -3.95 6.98
N GLN A 258 12.09 -4.96 7.12
CA GLN A 258 11.97 -6.03 6.14
C GLN A 258 11.59 -5.51 4.75
N LEU A 259 10.59 -4.62 4.65
CA LEU A 259 10.19 -4.02 3.37
C LEU A 259 11.31 -3.20 2.72
N GLU A 260 12.06 -2.41 3.50
CA GLU A 260 13.20 -1.65 3.00
C GLU A 260 14.33 -2.58 2.54
N ALA A 261 14.60 -3.68 3.26
CA ALA A 261 15.60 -4.67 2.88
C ALA A 261 15.20 -5.42 1.59
N GLU A 262 13.93 -5.81 1.45
CA GLU A 262 13.39 -6.39 0.23
C GLU A 262 13.50 -5.43 -0.95
N HIS A 263 13.20 -4.14 -0.75
CA HIS A 263 13.32 -3.11 -1.79
C HIS A 263 14.78 -2.87 -2.21
N TRP A 264 15.70 -2.85 -1.25
CA TRP A 264 17.13 -2.74 -1.54
C TRP A 264 17.63 -3.96 -2.33
N LEU A 265 17.23 -5.17 -1.93
CA LEU A 265 17.58 -6.42 -2.61
C LEU A 265 17.04 -6.45 -4.04
N ALA A 266 15.77 -6.08 -4.21
CA ALA A 266 15.11 -5.90 -5.50
C ALA A 266 15.89 -5.01 -6.48
N THR A 267 16.56 -3.98 -5.96
CA THR A 267 17.27 -2.99 -6.78
C THR A 267 18.74 -3.37 -7.02
N SER A 268 19.41 -3.92 -6.00
CA SER A 268 20.86 -4.16 -6.02
C SER A 268 21.23 -5.59 -6.43
N HIS A 269 20.39 -6.56 -6.09
CA HIS A 269 20.58 -7.99 -6.34
C HIS A 269 19.25 -8.64 -6.81
N PRO A 270 18.67 -8.19 -7.93
CA PRO A 270 17.38 -8.68 -8.41
C PRO A 270 17.37 -10.20 -8.65
N GLU A 271 18.52 -10.81 -8.92
CA GLU A 271 18.73 -12.26 -9.07
C GLU A 271 18.50 -13.07 -7.80
N LEU A 272 18.54 -12.43 -6.62
CA LEU A 272 18.31 -13.05 -5.32
C LEU A 272 16.97 -12.64 -4.68
N TYR A 273 16.22 -11.73 -5.31
CA TYR A 273 14.95 -11.25 -4.78
C TYR A 273 13.97 -12.40 -4.55
N GLY A 274 13.35 -12.46 -3.37
CA GLY A 274 12.41 -13.53 -3.00
C GLY A 274 13.04 -14.88 -2.67
N GLN A 275 14.37 -15.01 -2.73
CA GLN A 275 15.15 -16.18 -2.30
C GLN A 275 15.81 -15.99 -0.93
N VAL A 276 15.76 -14.76 -0.38
CA VAL A 276 16.32 -14.38 0.92
C VAL A 276 15.22 -14.26 1.96
N ARG A 277 15.43 -14.88 3.12
CA ARG A 277 14.69 -14.66 4.37
C ARG A 277 15.50 -13.74 5.28
N PHE A 278 14.83 -12.78 5.91
CA PHE A 278 15.45 -11.88 6.89
C PHE A 278 15.19 -12.35 8.32
N GLU A 279 16.25 -12.38 9.11
CA GLU A 279 16.20 -12.69 10.54
C GLU A 279 16.65 -11.48 11.35
N GLY A 280 16.01 -11.27 12.51
CA GLY A 280 16.32 -10.15 13.39
C GLY A 280 17.35 -10.59 14.42
N THR A 281 18.43 -9.84 14.55
CA THR A 281 19.35 -9.96 15.67
C THR A 281 19.35 -8.68 16.48
N GLU A 282 19.07 -8.77 17.78
CA GLU A 282 19.33 -7.67 18.70
C GLU A 282 20.84 -7.60 18.93
N SER A 283 21.42 -6.41 18.73
CA SER A 283 22.86 -6.13 18.94
C SER A 283 23.09 -5.31 20.19
#